data_AF-A0A933GEP1-F1
#
_entry.id   AF-A0A933GEP1-F1
#
_cell.length_a   1.000
_cell.length_b   1.000
_cell.length_c   1.000
_cell.angle_alpha   90.00
_cell.angle_beta   90.00
_cell.angle_gamma   90.00
#
_symmetry.space_group_name_H-M   'P 1'
#
loop_
_entity.id
_entity.type
_entity.pdbx_description
1 polymer ?
#
loop_
_entity_poly.entity_id
_entity_poly.type
_entity_poly.pdbx_seq_one_letter_code
_entity_poly.pdbx_strand_id
1 'polypeptide(L)'
;MAHIARTYHAWRGEPGGGEYKDIPAFCKSATTEDIATHGYLLTPGRYVGAEEVEDDDEPFEDKMKRVTAKLEERFAESARLKKTIRQNLTGLGYGA
;
A
#
# COMPACT_ATOMS: atom_id res chain seq x y z
N MET A 1 14.01 15.86 4.79
CA MET A 1 14.48 15.97 6.20
C MET A 1 13.94 17.17 6.94
N ALA A 2 13.89 18.37 6.35
CA ALA A 2 13.39 19.56 7.04
C ALA A 2 11.93 19.46 7.52
N HIS A 3 11.07 18.70 6.84
CA HIS A 3 9.67 18.52 7.25
C HIS A 3 9.53 17.70 8.54
N ILE A 4 10.17 16.52 8.61
CA ILE A 4 10.16 15.65 9.79
C ILE A 4 10.72 16.39 11.01
N ALA A 5 11.85 17.10 10.84
CA ALA A 5 12.46 17.87 11.91
C ALA A 5 11.50 18.96 12.44
N ARG A 6 10.88 19.74 11.54
CA ARG A 6 9.87 20.75 11.94
C ARG A 6 8.71 20.11 12.70
N THR A 7 8.17 19.00 12.22
CA THR A 7 7.05 18.30 12.88
C THR A 7 7.44 17.80 14.27
N TYR A 8 8.65 17.28 14.44
CA TYR A 8 9.17 16.88 15.74
C TYR A 8 9.32 18.07 16.71
N HIS A 9 9.90 19.19 16.26
CA HIS A 9 10.05 20.39 17.08
C HIS A 9 8.69 21.02 17.45
N ALA A 10 7.71 20.98 16.54
CA ALA A 10 6.33 21.36 16.81
C ALA A 10 5.71 20.44 17.89
N TRP A 11 5.87 19.12 17.75
CA TRP A 11 5.38 18.12 18.72
C TRP A 11 5.99 18.31 20.11
N ARG A 12 7.28 18.63 20.17
CA ARG A 12 7.99 18.95 21.42
C ARG A 12 7.57 20.28 22.05
N GLY A 13 6.88 21.15 21.33
CA GLY A 13 6.48 22.48 21.79
C GLY A 13 7.66 23.45 21.92
N GLU A 14 8.70 23.31 21.09
CA GLU A 14 9.87 24.19 21.16
C GLU A 14 9.57 25.63 20.68
N PRO A 15 10.23 26.65 21.23
CA PRO A 15 10.08 28.03 20.77
C PRO A 15 10.38 28.16 19.28
N GLY A 16 9.38 28.58 18.48
CA GLY A 16 9.49 28.68 17.03
C GLY A 16 9.18 27.40 16.25
N GLY A 17 8.81 26.30 16.92
CA GLY A 17 8.43 25.03 16.29
C GLY A 17 7.05 25.03 15.63
N GLY A 18 6.17 25.97 15.98
CA GLY A 18 4.79 26.02 15.49
C GLY A 18 3.84 25.08 16.24
N GLU A 19 2.59 25.02 15.78
CA GLU A 19 1.55 24.16 16.35
C GLU A 19 1.65 22.73 15.79
N TYR A 20 1.67 21.72 16.67
CA TYR A 20 1.61 20.32 16.28
C TYR A 20 0.20 19.87 15.93
N LYS A 21 0.08 19.05 14.89
CA LYS A 21 -1.15 18.35 14.51
C LYS A 21 -0.83 16.92 14.08
N ASP A 22 -1.71 16.00 14.44
CA ASP A 22 -1.70 14.65 13.89
C ASP A 22 -2.05 14.71 12.40
N ILE A 23 -1.30 13.97 11.58
CA ILE A 23 -1.47 13.94 10.12
C ILE A 23 -1.54 12.47 9.70
N PRO A 24 -2.66 12.03 9.08
CA PRO A 24 -2.81 10.67 8.58
C PRO A 24 -1.64 10.25 7.67
N ALA A 25 -1.23 8.98 7.76
CA ALA A 25 -0.05 8.43 7.07
C ALA A 25 1.31 9.10 7.35
N PHE A 26 1.40 10.11 8.24
CA PHE A 26 2.64 10.81 8.54
C PHE A 26 3.02 10.84 10.03
N CYS A 27 2.18 11.38 10.92
CA CYS A 27 2.51 11.49 12.33
C CYS A 27 1.28 11.43 13.24
N LYS A 28 1.44 10.85 14.44
CA LYS A 28 0.43 10.88 15.49
C LYS A 28 1.07 10.91 16.87
N SER A 29 0.53 11.72 17.77
CA SER A 29 0.83 11.65 19.19
C SER A 29 -0.14 10.69 19.88
N ALA A 30 0.36 9.57 20.40
CA ALA A 30 -0.45 8.57 21.11
C ALA A 30 -0.22 8.66 22.62
N THR A 31 -1.28 8.48 23.41
CA THR A 31 -1.19 8.39 24.87
C THR A 31 -0.71 7.01 25.32
N THR A 32 -0.34 6.87 26.60
CA THR A 32 0.08 5.56 27.14
C THR A 32 -1.10 4.59 27.18
N GLU A 33 -2.29 5.11 27.42
CA GLU A 33 -3.55 4.39 27.37
C GLU A 33 -3.80 3.84 25.95
N ASP A 34 -3.64 4.66 24.91
CA ASP A 34 -3.76 4.21 23.52
C ASP A 34 -2.78 3.08 23.20
N ILE A 35 -1.52 3.22 23.63
CA ILE A 35 -0.49 2.20 23.45
C ILE A 35 -0.86 0.89 24.16
N ALA A 36 -1.45 0.98 25.36
CA ALA A 36 -1.90 -0.18 26.11
C ALA A 36 -3.04 -0.92 25.38
N THR A 37 -4.00 -0.20 24.77
CA THR A 37 -5.08 -0.84 23.98
C THR A 37 -4.56 -1.64 22.79
N HIS A 38 -3.41 -1.25 22.24
CA HIS A 38 -2.75 -1.96 21.14
C HIS A 38 -1.75 -3.02 21.61
N GLY A 39 -1.71 -3.34 22.91
CA GLY A 39 -0.81 -4.36 23.47
C GLY A 39 0.66 -3.93 23.44
N TYR A 40 0.94 -2.64 23.58
CA TYR A 40 2.27 -2.04 23.57
C TYR A 40 3.05 -2.20 22.26
N LEU A 41 2.40 -2.64 21.18
CA LEU A 41 2.97 -2.69 19.85
C LEU A 41 3.05 -1.28 19.27
N LEU A 42 4.26 -0.78 19.00
CA LEU A 42 4.52 0.57 18.49
C LEU A 42 4.67 0.62 16.95
N THR A 43 4.06 -0.32 16.23
CA THR A 43 4.10 -0.31 14.76
C THR A 43 3.32 0.91 14.24
N PRO A 44 3.94 1.83 13.48
CA PRO A 44 3.32 3.10 13.09
C PRO A 44 1.93 2.96 12.46
N GLY A 45 1.72 1.92 11.64
CA GLY A 45 0.43 1.64 10.99
C GLY A 45 -0.75 1.42 11.94
N ARG A 46 -0.51 1.11 13.23
CA ARG A 46 -1.59 1.03 14.23
C ARG A 46 -2.05 2.39 14.74
N TYR A 47 -1.23 3.43 14.60
CA TYR A 47 -1.49 4.74 15.18
C TYR A 47 -1.77 5.78 14.12
N VAL A 48 -0.94 5.83 13.08
CA VAL A 48 -0.86 6.96 12.14
C VAL A 48 -2.01 6.97 11.11
N GLY A 49 -2.86 5.94 11.10
CA GLY A 49 -3.97 5.81 10.14
C GLY A 49 -3.48 5.72 8.68
N ALA A 50 -4.42 5.59 7.75
CA ALA A 50 -4.16 5.80 6.34
C ALA A 50 -4.56 7.22 5.96
N GLU A 51 -3.85 7.82 5.01
CA GLU A 51 -4.38 8.98 4.28
C GLU A 51 -5.74 8.60 3.71
N GLU A 52 -6.68 9.54 3.64
CA GLU A 52 -7.93 9.32 2.92
C GLU A 52 -7.55 8.94 1.49
N VAL A 53 -7.67 7.65 1.19
CA VAL A 53 -7.57 7.16 -0.17
C VAL A 53 -8.82 7.68 -0.84
N GLU A 54 -8.71 8.31 -2.01
CA GLU A 54 -9.88 8.51 -2.86
C GLU A 54 -10.60 7.17 -2.95
N ASP A 55 -11.80 7.11 -2.38
CA ASP A 55 -12.58 5.88 -2.40
C ASP A 55 -12.74 5.50 -3.86
N ASP A 56 -12.41 4.24 -4.17
CA ASP A 56 -12.72 3.70 -5.49
C ASP A 56 -14.25 3.67 -5.56
N ASP A 57 -14.84 4.58 -6.35
CA ASP A 57 -16.29 4.70 -6.52
C ASP A 57 -16.92 3.39 -7.06
N GLU A 58 -16.11 2.42 -7.49
CA GLU A 58 -16.56 1.09 -7.91
C GLU A 58 -16.93 0.19 -6.71
N PRO A 59 -18.18 -0.33 -6.64
CA PRO A 59 -18.56 -1.31 -5.64
C PRO A 59 -17.62 -2.53 -5.64
N PHE A 60 -17.27 -3.02 -4.44
CA PHE A 60 -16.32 -4.13 -4.28
C PHE A 60 -16.63 -5.34 -5.18
N GLU A 61 -17.90 -5.73 -5.26
CA GLU A 61 -18.35 -6.86 -6.09
C GLU A 61 -18.07 -6.64 -7.58
N ASP A 62 -18.27 -5.43 -8.09
CA ASP A 62 -18.06 -5.12 -9.50
C ASP A 62 -16.56 -5.02 -9.82
N LYS A 63 -15.78 -4.44 -8.91
CA LYS A 63 -14.31 -4.44 -8.97
C LYS A 63 -13.76 -5.86 -9.02
N MET A 64 -14.24 -6.75 -8.16
CA MET A 64 -13.79 -8.14 -8.11
C MET A 64 -14.16 -8.91 -9.39
N LYS A 65 -15.36 -8.70 -9.94
CA LYS A 65 -15.74 -9.27 -11.25
C LYS A 65 -14.80 -8.79 -12.36
N ARG A 66 -14.57 -7.48 -12.45
CA ARG A 66 -13.71 -6.87 -13.47
C ARG A 66 -12.26 -7.34 -13.37
N VAL A 67 -11.69 -7.34 -12.15
CA VAL A 67 -10.30 -7.76 -11.90
C VAL A 67 -10.13 -9.25 -12.21
N THR A 68 -11.07 -10.09 -11.79
CA THR A 68 -11.02 -11.53 -12.08
C THR A 68 -11.14 -11.81 -13.58
N ALA A 69 -12.05 -11.13 -14.29
CA ALA A 69 -12.19 -11.29 -15.74
C ALA A 69 -10.90 -10.91 -16.48
N LYS A 70 -10.26 -9.80 -16.07
CA LYS A 70 -8.96 -9.38 -16.63
C LYS A 70 -7.86 -10.38 -16.30
N LEU A 71 -7.88 -10.99 -15.11
CA LEU A 71 -6.90 -12.01 -14.73
C LEU A 71 -7.02 -13.26 -15.61
N GLU A 72 -8.25 -13.74 -15.85
CA GLU A 72 -8.51 -14.88 -16.73
C GLU A 72 -8.06 -14.62 -18.17
N GLU A 73 -8.29 -13.42 -18.71
CA GLU A 73 -7.76 -13.02 -20.02
C GLU A 73 -6.23 -13.14 -20.07
N ARG A 74 -5.54 -12.67 -19.02
CA ARG A 74 -4.07 -12.77 -18.94
C ARG A 74 -3.59 -14.21 -18.82
N PHE A 75 -4.32 -15.10 -18.16
CA PHE A 75 -3.99 -16.52 -18.14
C PHE A 75 -4.14 -17.17 -19.52
N ALA A 76 -5.20 -16.85 -20.25
CA ALA A 76 -5.39 -17.32 -21.62
C ALA A 76 -4.26 -16.83 -22.55
N GLU A 77 -3.89 -15.55 -22.45
CA GLU A 77 -2.78 -14.98 -23.20
C GLU A 77 -1.44 -15.65 -22.84
N SER A 78 -1.17 -15.85 -21.55
CA SER A 78 0.02 -16.55 -21.08
C SER A 78 0.11 -17.98 -21.62
N ALA A 79 -1.00 -18.73 -21.60
CA ALA A 79 -1.05 -20.09 -22.12
C ALA A 79 -0.79 -20.13 -23.64
N ARG A 80 -1.38 -19.20 -24.39
CA ARG A 80 -1.12 -19.05 -25.83
C ARG A 80 0.36 -18.77 -26.10
N LEU A 81 0.93 -17.78 -25.42
CA LEU A 81 2.34 -17.41 -25.60
C LEU A 81 3.28 -18.57 -25.25
N LYS A 82 3.01 -19.27 -24.14
CA LYS A 82 3.77 -20.48 -23.77
C LYS A 82 3.73 -21.54 -24.86
N LYS A 83 2.56 -21.80 -25.46
CA LYS A 83 2.42 -22.75 -26.57
C LYS A 83 3.24 -22.31 -27.78
N THR A 84 3.14 -21.04 -28.18
CA THR A 84 3.91 -20.48 -29.30
C THR A 84 5.41 -20.56 -29.07
N ILE A 85 5.89 -20.23 -27.87
CA ILE A 85 7.32 -20.34 -27.52
C ILE A 85 7.80 -21.78 -27.65
N ARG A 86 7.05 -22.76 -27.13
CA ARG A 86 7.40 -24.19 -27.27
C ARG A 86 7.45 -24.65 -28.72
N GLN A 87 6.49 -24.23 -29.54
CA GLN A 87 6.48 -24.55 -30.97
C GLN A 87 7.70 -23.98 -31.69
N ASN A 88 8.05 -22.72 -31.40
CA ASN A 88 9.22 -22.08 -31.98
C ASN A 88 10.52 -22.76 -31.55
N LEU A 89 10.66 -23.11 -30.26
CA LEU A 89 11.82 -23.85 -29.76
C LEU A 89 11.98 -25.22 -30.43
N THR A 90 10.86 -25.92 -30.64
CA THR A 90 10.85 -27.21 -31.36
C THR A 90 11.31 -27.02 -32.81
N GLY A 91 10.81 -26.00 -33.51
CA GLY A 91 11.23 -25.67 -34.87
C GLY A 91 12.70 -25.28 -35.00
N LEU A 92 13.31 -24.77 -33.93
CA LEU A 92 14.74 -24.43 -33.87
C LEU A 92 15.63 -25.60 -33.40
N GLY A 93 15.07 -26.78 -33.15
CA GLY A 93 15.83 -27.96 -32.69
C GLY A 93 16.14 -27.99 -31.19
N TYR A 94 15.53 -27.11 -30.39
CA TYR A 94 15.68 -27.05 -28.92
C TYR A 94 14.43 -27.53 -28.16
N GLY A 95 13.44 -28.11 -28.87
CA GLY A 95 12.27 -28.71 -28.23
C GLY A 95 12.61 -30.08 -27.66
N ALA A 96 12.44 -30.27 -26.36
CA ALA A 96 12.34 -31.58 -25.72
C ALA A 96 10.92 -32.13 -25.86
#